data_AF-A0A2W4W4A0-F1
#
_entry.id   AF-A0A2W4W4A0-F1
#
_cell.length_a   1.000
_cell.length_b   1.000
_cell.length_c   1.000
_cell.angle_alpha   90.00
_cell.angle_beta   90.00
_cell.angle_gamma   90.00
#
_symmetry.space_group_name_H-M   'P 1'
#
loop_
_entity.id
_entity.type
_entity.pdbx_description
1 polymer ?
#
loop_
_entity_poly.entity_id
_entity_poly.type
_entity_poly.pdbx_seq_one_letter_code
_entity_poly.pdbx_strand_id
1 'polypeptide(L)'
;LGAARRAGYVAIAIAASFMLLATLGLLGFRQSIIGLYLDLSDATNDPVVALALPMLFVAALAQMTDGVQRVASGALYGLQDTRMPMVLSGLAFWGVGLTTGYVLGFPLGLGGVGLWIGQSFGVAVAGVIFVARFHRLTQPTDQGR
;
A
#
# COMPACT_ATOMS: atom_id res chain seq x y z
N LEU A 1 10.22 8.30 28.53
CA LEU A 1 9.12 8.62 27.57
C LEU A 1 9.59 9.45 26.37
N GLY A 2 10.42 10.49 26.53
CA GLY A 2 10.91 11.31 25.40
C GLY A 2 11.79 10.58 24.38
N ALA A 3 12.65 9.65 24.82
CA ALA A 3 13.52 8.86 23.91
C ALA A 3 12.73 7.89 23.02
N ALA A 4 11.73 7.19 23.58
CA ALA A 4 10.84 6.30 22.82
C ALA A 4 10.01 7.07 21.77
N ARG A 5 9.52 8.26 22.11
CA ARG A 5 8.79 9.12 21.18
C ARG A 5 9.68 9.63 20.04
N ARG A 6 10.94 10.03 20.32
CA ARG A 6 11.92 10.40 19.29
C ARG A 6 12.28 9.24 18.37
N ALA A 7 12.51 8.05 18.93
CA ALA A 7 12.79 6.84 18.15
C ALA A 7 11.65 6.50 17.19
N GLY A 8 10.40 6.62 17.64
CA GLY A 8 9.21 6.44 16.79
C GLY A 8 9.15 7.43 15.62
N TYR A 9 9.37 8.73 15.87
CA TYR A 9 9.35 9.74 14.80
C TYR A 9 10.50 9.55 13.80
N VAL A 10 11.70 9.17 14.26
CA VAL A 10 12.83 8.86 13.37
C VAL A 10 12.52 7.66 12.50
N ALA A 11 11.93 6.59 13.06
CA ALA A 11 11.53 5.42 12.30
C ALA A 11 10.49 5.75 11.21
N ILE A 12 9.48 6.56 11.54
CA ILE A 12 8.47 7.03 10.57
C ILE A 12 9.13 7.88 9.48
N ALA A 13 10.02 8.81 9.84
CA ALA A 13 10.70 9.67 8.89
C ALA A 13 11.60 8.88 7.93
N ILE A 14 12.35 7.90 8.42
CA ILE A 14 13.18 7.01 7.59
C ILE A 14 12.28 6.20 6.64
N ALA A 15 11.20 5.59 7.15
CA ALA A 15 10.28 4.80 6.33
C ALA A 15 9.63 5.65 5.22
N ALA A 16 9.15 6.84 5.56
CA ALA A 16 8.56 7.78 4.60
C ALA A 16 9.58 8.24 3.55
N SER A 17 10.82 8.55 3.97
CA SER A 17 11.88 8.98 3.06
C SER A 17 12.27 7.85 2.09
N PHE A 18 12.42 6.63 2.60
CA PHE A 18 12.71 5.46 1.77
C PHE A 18 11.60 5.20 0.75
N MET A 19 10.33 5.24 1.17
CA MET A 19 9.19 5.06 0.28
C MET A 19 9.10 6.15 -0.78
N LEU A 20 9.38 7.39 -0.42
CA LEU A 20 9.43 8.50 -1.37
C LEU A 20 10.55 8.29 -2.41
N LEU A 21 11.76 7.95 -1.98
CA LEU A 21 12.88 7.67 -2.89
C LEU A 21 12.57 6.48 -3.81
N ALA A 22 12.00 5.41 -3.28
CA ALA A 22 11.59 4.25 -4.06
C ALA A 22 10.47 4.60 -5.06
N THR A 23 9.51 5.44 -4.67
CA THR A 23 8.44 5.95 -5.55
C THR A 23 9.04 6.74 -6.71
N LEU A 24 9.94 7.68 -6.42
CA LEU A 24 10.62 8.49 -7.44
C LEU A 24 11.48 7.61 -8.37
N GLY A 25 12.17 6.61 -7.82
CA GLY A 25 12.92 5.63 -8.59
C GLY A 25 12.02 4.82 -9.52
N LEU A 26 10.90 4.29 -9.02
CA LEU A 26 9.95 3.53 -9.83
C LEU A 26 9.37 4.39 -10.96
N LEU A 27 9.00 5.64 -10.67
CA LEU A 27 8.45 6.58 -11.65
C LEU A 27 9.47 6.99 -12.72
N GLY A 28 10.73 7.21 -12.32
CA GLY A 28 11.82 7.61 -13.20
C GLY A 28 12.34 6.47 -14.07
N PHE A 29 12.42 5.25 -13.54
CA PHE A 29 12.97 4.08 -14.22
C PHE A 29 11.92 3.09 -14.74
N ARG A 30 10.64 3.46 -14.76
CA ARG A 30 9.53 2.57 -15.17
C ARG A 30 9.76 1.81 -16.48
N GLN A 31 10.29 2.47 -17.52
CA GLN A 31 10.56 1.82 -18.80
C GLN A 31 11.71 0.82 -18.69
N SER A 32 12.80 1.19 -18.02
CA SER A 32 13.92 0.28 -17.77
C SER A 32 13.50 -0.93 -16.95
N ILE A 33 12.61 -0.75 -15.97
CA ILE A 33 12.05 -1.85 -15.17
C ILE A 33 11.24 -2.80 -16.05
N ILE A 34 10.37 -2.29 -16.93
CA ILE A 34 9.65 -3.15 -17.89
C ILE A 34 10.65 -3.89 -18.80
N GLY A 35 11.70 -3.21 -19.23
CA GLY A 35 12.77 -3.78 -20.07
C GLY A 35 13.59 -4.90 -19.43
N LEU A 36 13.49 -5.09 -18.10
CA LEU A 36 14.07 -6.26 -17.43
C LEU A 36 13.25 -7.53 -17.66
N TYR A 37 11.96 -7.40 -17.97
CA TYR A 37 11.02 -8.51 -18.13
C TYR A 37 10.58 -8.72 -19.57
N LEU A 38 10.58 -7.68 -20.39
CA LEU A 38 10.14 -7.70 -21.78
C LEU A 38 11.20 -7.09 -22.69
N ASP A 39 11.40 -7.68 -23.86
CA ASP A 39 12.22 -7.06 -24.89
C ASP A 39 11.45 -5.88 -25.49
N LEU A 40 11.90 -4.66 -25.18
CA LEU A 40 11.30 -3.42 -25.66
C LEU A 40 11.56 -3.15 -27.14
N SER A 41 12.46 -3.92 -27.78
CA SER A 41 12.74 -3.80 -29.21
C SER A 41 11.86 -4.69 -30.08
N ASP A 42 11.16 -5.66 -29.47
CA ASP A 42 10.18 -6.52 -30.15
C ASP A 42 8.79 -5.89 -30.09
N ALA A 43 8.27 -5.48 -31.25
CA ALA A 43 6.95 -4.87 -31.42
C ALA A 43 5.79 -5.76 -30.94
N THR A 44 6.01 -7.07 -30.79
CA THR A 44 5.03 -8.00 -30.20
C THR A 44 4.70 -7.64 -28.74
N ASN A 45 5.61 -6.97 -28.03
CA ASN A 45 5.45 -6.59 -26.63
C ASN A 45 4.77 -5.23 -26.45
N ASP A 46 4.61 -4.42 -27.50
CA ASP A 46 4.04 -3.06 -27.41
C ASP A 46 2.69 -2.99 -26.68
N PRO A 47 1.72 -3.90 -26.92
CA PRO A 47 0.45 -3.88 -26.21
C PRO A 47 0.61 -4.13 -24.70
N VAL A 48 1.56 -4.98 -24.31
CA VAL A 48 1.83 -5.30 -22.91
C VAL A 48 2.54 -4.14 -22.22
N VAL A 49 3.50 -3.50 -22.89
CA VAL A 49 4.21 -2.31 -22.38
C VAL A 49 3.22 -1.16 -22.17
N ALA A 50 2.30 -0.94 -23.11
CA ALA A 50 1.26 0.08 -23.01
C ALA A 50 0.33 -0.11 -21.81
N LEU A 51 0.07 -1.35 -21.41
CA LEU A 51 -0.69 -1.69 -20.19
C LEU A 51 0.17 -1.56 -18.92
N ALA A 52 1.42 -2.01 -18.96
CA ALA A 52 2.30 -2.05 -17.80
C ALA A 52 2.69 -0.66 -17.29
N LEU A 53 2.90 0.32 -18.19
CA LEU A 53 3.28 1.69 -17.82
C LEU A 53 2.32 2.38 -16.85
N PRO A 54 1.00 2.48 -17.13
CA PRO A 54 0.05 3.08 -16.19
C PRO A 54 -0.13 2.24 -14.92
N MET A 55 0.00 0.91 -14.99
CA MET A 55 -0.06 0.04 -13.82
C MET A 55 1.13 0.29 -12.88
N LEU A 56 2.34 0.47 -13.41
CA LEU A 56 3.52 0.86 -12.63
C LEU A 56 3.37 2.25 -12.01
N PHE A 57 2.72 3.19 -12.69
CA PHE A 57 2.40 4.48 -12.10
C PHE A 57 1.50 4.33 -10.87
N VAL A 58 0.43 3.53 -10.98
CA VAL A 58 -0.44 3.22 -9.84
C VAL A 58 0.34 2.52 -8.73
N ALA A 59 1.19 1.54 -9.06
CA ALA A 59 2.02 0.83 -8.09
C ALA A 59 2.97 1.77 -7.32
N ALA A 60 3.58 2.75 -8.02
CA ALA A 60 4.44 3.74 -7.40
C ALA A 60 3.69 4.54 -6.32
N LEU A 61 2.47 5.00 -6.62
CA LEU A 61 1.67 5.75 -5.66
C LEU A 61 1.16 4.84 -4.53
N ALA A 62 0.74 3.62 -4.87
CA ALA A 62 0.23 2.64 -3.93
C ALA A 62 1.25 2.24 -2.86
N GLN A 63 2.54 2.23 -3.20
CA GLN A 63 3.59 1.85 -2.25
C GLN A 63 3.61 2.75 -1.00
N MET A 64 3.24 4.03 -1.13
CA MET A 64 3.17 4.94 0.02
C MET A 64 2.11 4.48 1.02
N THR A 65 0.95 4.06 0.52
CA THR A 65 -0.14 3.52 1.36
C THR A 65 0.18 2.13 1.93
N ASP A 66 0.82 1.26 1.13
CA ASP A 66 1.29 -0.05 1.55
C ASP A 66 2.29 0.07 2.70
N GLY A 67 3.17 1.07 2.61
CA GLY A 67 4.09 1.41 3.67
C GLY A 67 3.44 1.69 5.03
N VAL A 68 2.43 2.55 5.03
CA VAL A 68 1.67 2.88 6.26
C VAL A 68 0.98 1.64 6.81
N GLN A 69 0.34 0.85 5.94
CA GLN A 69 -0.35 -0.38 6.34
C GLN A 69 0.62 -1.38 6.99
N ARG A 70 1.79 -1.61 6.38
CA ARG A 70 2.81 -2.54 6.90
C ARG A 70 3.37 -2.09 8.24
N VAL A 71 3.69 -0.81 8.39
CA VAL A 71 4.18 -0.25 9.66
C VAL A 71 3.13 -0.40 10.77
N ALA A 72 1.86 -0.06 10.47
CA ALA A 72 0.77 -0.19 11.44
C ALA A 72 0.50 -1.66 11.81
N SER A 73 0.54 -2.56 10.84
CA SER A 73 0.41 -4.00 11.06
C SER A 73 1.55 -4.55 11.94
N GLY A 74 2.80 -4.17 11.66
CA GLY A 74 3.95 -4.55 12.48
C GLY A 74 3.85 -4.02 13.92
N ALA A 75 3.33 -2.81 14.11
CA ALA A 75 3.09 -2.25 15.43
C ALA A 75 2.01 -3.03 16.22
N LEU A 76 0.94 -3.49 15.55
CA LEU A 76 -0.10 -4.34 16.15
C LEU A 76 0.46 -5.73 16.52
N TYR A 77 1.31 -6.32 15.69
CA TYR A 77 2.02 -7.56 16.02
C TYR A 77 2.93 -7.40 17.24
N GLY A 78 3.57 -6.23 17.41
CA GLY A 78 4.32 -5.89 18.63
C GLY A 78 3.45 -5.85 19.90
N LEU A 79 2.15 -5.59 19.78
CA LEU A 79 1.16 -5.65 20.87
C LEU A 79 0.53 -7.04 21.03
N GLN A 80 1.05 -8.07 20.35
CA GLN A 80 0.49 -9.41 20.28
C GLN A 80 -0.92 -9.48 19.68
N ASP A 81 -1.35 -8.44 18.97
CA ASP A 81 -2.64 -8.38 18.29
C ASP A 81 -2.49 -8.85 16.83
N THR A 82 -2.61 -10.16 16.61
CA THR A 82 -2.39 -10.79 15.30
C THR A 82 -3.67 -11.18 14.57
N ARG A 83 -4.71 -11.55 15.31
CA ARG A 83 -5.97 -12.05 14.74
C ARG A 83 -6.77 -10.95 14.05
N MET A 84 -6.84 -9.78 14.66
CA MET A 84 -7.65 -8.69 14.13
C MET A 84 -7.08 -8.08 12.85
N PRO A 85 -5.77 -7.81 12.74
CA PRO A 85 -5.17 -7.40 11.46
C PRO A 85 -5.44 -8.41 10.33
N MET A 86 -5.37 -9.71 10.63
CA MET A 86 -5.60 -10.76 9.62
C MET A 86 -7.03 -10.71 9.05
N VAL A 87 -8.05 -10.68 9.93
CA VAL A 87 -9.46 -10.64 9.51
C VAL A 87 -9.78 -9.34 8.78
N LEU A 88 -9.33 -8.21 9.32
CA LEU A 88 -9.58 -6.88 8.75
C LEU A 88 -8.88 -6.69 7.40
N SER A 89 -7.67 -7.21 7.22
CA SER A 89 -7.02 -7.29 5.91
C SER A 89 -7.88 -8.06 4.92
N GLY A 90 -8.36 -9.24 5.29
CA GLY A 90 -9.25 -10.05 4.44
C GLY A 90 -10.47 -9.25 4.00
N LEU A 91 -11.18 -8.62 4.94
CA LEU A 91 -12.35 -7.80 4.64
C LEU A 91 -12.04 -6.58 3.78
N ALA A 92 -10.91 -5.90 4.01
CA ALA A 92 -10.51 -4.75 3.21
C ALA A 92 -10.16 -5.17 1.77
N PHE A 93 -9.39 -6.24 1.59
CA PHE A 93 -9.00 -6.72 0.27
C PHE A 93 -10.18 -7.26 -0.53
N TRP A 94 -11.05 -8.06 0.09
CA TRP A 94 -12.20 -8.65 -0.60
C TRP A 94 -13.39 -7.70 -0.70
N GLY A 95 -13.71 -6.99 0.37
CA GLY A 95 -14.88 -6.12 0.44
C GLY A 95 -14.68 -4.78 -0.26
N VAL A 96 -13.48 -4.21 -0.20
CA VAL A 96 -13.17 -2.90 -0.81
C VAL A 96 -12.27 -3.05 -2.02
N GLY A 97 -11.17 -3.80 -1.89
CA GLY A 97 -10.18 -3.92 -2.96
C GLY A 97 -10.73 -4.59 -4.21
N LEU A 98 -11.35 -5.77 -4.04
CA LEU A 98 -11.92 -6.54 -5.13
C LEU A 98 -13.15 -5.87 -5.73
N THR A 99 -14.05 -5.31 -4.91
CA THR A 99 -15.26 -4.64 -5.40
C THR A 99 -14.91 -3.38 -6.20
N THR A 100 -14.04 -2.53 -5.66
CA THR A 100 -13.57 -1.32 -6.34
C THR A 100 -12.79 -1.70 -7.59
N GLY A 101 -11.89 -2.68 -7.49
CA GLY A 101 -11.10 -3.17 -8.62
C GLY A 101 -11.98 -3.74 -9.74
N TYR A 102 -13.03 -4.49 -9.39
CA TYR A 102 -14.00 -5.01 -10.34
C TYR A 102 -14.73 -3.87 -11.04
N VAL A 103 -15.29 -2.91 -10.29
CA VAL A 103 -16.04 -1.78 -10.83
C VAL A 103 -15.18 -0.91 -11.75
N LEU A 104 -13.95 -0.61 -11.33
CA LEU A 104 -13.02 0.19 -12.13
C LEU A 104 -12.52 -0.57 -13.36
N GLY A 105 -12.21 -1.85 -13.20
CA GLY A 105 -11.61 -2.66 -14.26
C GLY A 105 -12.59 -3.04 -15.37
N PHE A 106 -13.81 -3.45 -15.01
CA PHE A 106 -14.76 -4.01 -15.96
C PHE A 106 -15.86 -2.99 -16.36
N PRO A 107 -16.81 -2.56 -15.49
CA PRO A 107 -17.81 -1.55 -15.86
C PRO A 107 -17.23 -0.23 -16.40
N LEU A 108 -16.15 0.27 -15.80
CA LEU A 108 -15.53 1.54 -16.21
C LEU A 108 -14.41 1.36 -17.24
N GLY A 109 -14.10 0.13 -17.65
CA GLY A 109 -13.19 -0.15 -18.75
C GLY A 109 -11.71 0.18 -18.50
N LEU A 110 -11.28 0.40 -17.25
CA LEU A 110 -9.87 0.67 -16.93
C LEU A 110 -9.00 -0.59 -16.96
N GLY A 111 -9.59 -1.77 -17.18
CA GLY A 111 -8.89 -3.04 -17.29
C GLY A 111 -7.95 -3.32 -16.11
N GLY A 112 -6.71 -3.72 -16.41
CA GLY A 112 -5.70 -4.00 -15.41
C GLY A 112 -5.37 -2.82 -14.48
N VAL A 113 -5.42 -1.59 -15.00
CA VAL A 113 -5.19 -0.37 -14.19
C VAL A 113 -6.27 -0.23 -13.12
N GLY A 114 -7.54 -0.47 -13.49
CA GLY A 114 -8.66 -0.44 -12.54
C GLY A 114 -8.50 -1.46 -11.41
N LEU A 115 -8.02 -2.66 -11.71
CA LEU A 115 -7.73 -3.69 -10.71
C LEU A 115 -6.63 -3.24 -9.73
N TRP A 116 -5.56 -2.61 -10.23
CA TRP A 116 -4.48 -2.08 -9.37
C TRP A 116 -4.95 -0.92 -8.50
N ILE A 117 -5.78 -0.02 -9.02
CA ILE A 117 -6.37 1.06 -8.23
C ILE A 117 -7.25 0.47 -7.12
N GLY A 118 -8.08 -0.53 -7.45
CA GLY A 118 -8.90 -1.23 -6.45
C GLY A 118 -8.06 -1.84 -5.33
N GLN A 119 -7.03 -2.61 -5.68
CA GLN A 119 -6.10 -3.18 -4.69
C GLN A 119 -5.46 -2.10 -3.82
N SER A 120 -4.98 -1.01 -4.43
CA SER A 120 -4.40 0.13 -3.71
C SER A 120 -5.38 0.74 -2.71
N PHE A 121 -6.66 0.85 -3.09
CA PHE A 121 -7.71 1.35 -2.22
C PHE A 121 -7.99 0.41 -1.04
N GLY A 122 -7.99 -0.91 -1.28
CA GLY A 122 -8.09 -1.91 -0.21
C GLY A 122 -6.94 -1.82 0.80
N VAL A 123 -5.70 -1.65 0.32
CA VAL A 123 -4.51 -1.43 1.16
C VAL A 123 -4.65 -0.16 1.99
N ALA A 124 -5.06 0.95 1.36
CA ALA A 124 -5.24 2.23 2.03
C ALA A 124 -6.29 2.14 3.16
N VAL A 125 -7.44 1.49 2.89
CA VAL A 125 -8.49 1.28 3.90
C VAL A 125 -7.99 0.44 5.06
N ALA A 126 -7.31 -0.68 4.78
CA ALA A 126 -6.71 -1.50 5.83
C ALA A 126 -5.66 -0.72 6.65
N GLY A 127 -4.84 0.11 6.01
CA GLY A 127 -3.87 0.97 6.69
C GLY A 127 -4.53 1.95 7.65
N VAL A 128 -5.61 2.62 7.22
CA VAL A 128 -6.41 3.51 8.09
C VAL A 128 -6.99 2.75 9.28
N ILE A 129 -7.57 1.57 9.05
CA ILE A 129 -8.15 0.73 10.11
C ILE A 129 -7.07 0.32 11.12
N PHE A 130 -5.88 -0.06 10.67
CA PHE A 130 -4.78 -0.49 11.55
C PHE A 130 -4.22 0.67 12.38
N VAL A 131 -4.03 1.84 11.77
CA VAL A 131 -3.61 3.04 12.49
C VAL A 131 -4.65 3.42 13.55
N ALA A 132 -5.95 3.41 13.18
CA ALA A 132 -7.02 3.69 14.12
C ALA A 132 -7.08 2.68 15.28
N ARG A 133 -6.86 1.39 14.99
CA ARG A 133 -6.83 0.33 16.00
C ARG A 133 -5.64 0.45 16.93
N PHE A 134 -4.45 0.68 16.38
CA PHE A 134 -3.25 0.93 17.16
C PHE A 134 -3.46 2.11 18.11
N HIS A 135 -3.98 3.23 17.60
CA HIS A 135 -4.27 4.41 18.41
C HIS A 135 -5.23 4.09 19.57
N ARG A 136 -6.31 3.34 19.33
CA ARG A 136 -7.26 2.91 20.38
C ARG A 136 -6.62 2.02 21.45
N LEU A 137 -5.72 1.10 21.06
CA LEU A 137 -5.04 0.22 22.01
C LEU A 137 -3.96 0.94 22.83
N THR A 138 -3.37 2.01 22.28
CA THR A 138 -2.31 2.78 22.94
C THR A 138 -2.80 4.04 23.66
N GLN A 139 -4.09 4.38 23.56
CA GLN A 139 -4.64 5.49 24.32
C GLN A 139 -4.47 5.21 25.81
N PRO A 140 -3.98 6.19 26.61
CA PRO A 140 -3.93 6.04 28.05
C PRO A 140 -5.38 5.84 28.51
N THR A 141 -5.68 4.66 29.07
CA THR A 141 -6.94 4.46 29.74
C THR A 141 -7.00 5.50 30.84
N ASP A 142 -7.93 6.46 30.74
CA ASP A 142 -8.34 7.28 31.87
C ASP A 142 -9.12 6.36 32.80
N GLN A 143 -8.38 5.46 33.47
CA GLN A 143 -8.92 4.50 34.40
C GLN A 143 -9.00 5.19 35.76
N GLY A 144 -9.97 6.08 35.88
CA GLY A 144 -10.64 6.29 37.15
C GLY A 144 -11.40 5.02 37.53
N ARG A 145 -10.71 4.11 38.21
CA ARG A 145 -11.28 3.10 39.11
C ARG A 145 -10.32 2.84 40.24
#